data_AF-A0A8I2BCH3-F1
#
_entry.id   AF-A0A8I2BCH3-F1
#
_cell.length_a   1.000
_cell.length_b   1.000
_cell.length_c   1.000
_cell.angle_alpha   90.00
_cell.angle_beta   90.00
_cell.angle_gamma   90.00
#
_symmetry.space_group_name_H-M   'P 1'
#
loop_
_entity.id
_entity.type
_entity.pdbx_description
1 polymer ?
#
loop_
_entity_poly.entity_id
_entity_poly.type
_entity_poly.pdbx_seq_one_letter_code
_entity_poly.pdbx_strand_id
1 'polypeptide(L)'
;MKDPAIQKVMEAEKVFLADPDCITAYEQHEKYLRDMAAMKEYDEEVGWERGHAAGLAEGRATGLAEGELRAKERLIIKCHRNHMPVADIAKLLEIDEEEVNRIILQNTDAAVES
;
A
#
# COMPACT_ATOMS: atom_id res chain seq x y z
N MET A 1 57.83 9.21 -8.03
CA MET A 1 57.67 7.82 -8.54
C MET A 1 56.45 7.80 -9.44
N LYS A 2 56.55 7.27 -10.66
CA LYS A 2 55.36 6.89 -11.43
C LYS A 2 54.86 5.60 -10.83
N ASP A 3 53.65 5.61 -10.29
CA ASP A 3 53.03 4.40 -9.75
C ASP A 3 52.91 3.36 -10.88
N PRO A 4 53.45 2.15 -10.73
CA PRO A 4 53.37 1.09 -11.73
C PRO A 4 51.93 0.73 -12.12
N ALA A 5 50.98 0.88 -11.20
CA ALA A 5 49.57 0.65 -11.48
C ALA A 5 49.01 1.74 -12.41
N ILE A 6 49.35 3.01 -12.16
CA ILE A 6 48.92 4.14 -13.00
C ILE A 6 49.51 4.02 -14.41
N GLN A 7 50.76 3.57 -14.56
CA GLN A 7 51.36 3.35 -15.89
C GLN A 7 50.63 2.26 -16.68
N LYS A 8 50.27 1.15 -16.04
CA LYS A 8 49.52 0.06 -16.68
C LYS A 8 48.13 0.51 -17.16
N VAL A 9 47.43 1.31 -16.36
CA VAL A 9 46.12 1.88 -16.75
C VAL A 9 46.27 2.79 -17.97
N MET A 10 47.26 3.68 -17.97
CA MET A 10 47.50 4.62 -19.08
C MET A 10 47.89 3.91 -20.39
N GLU A 11 48.62 2.80 -20.33
CA GLU A 11 48.94 1.99 -21.51
C GLU A 11 47.73 1.24 -22.05
N ALA A 12 46.90 0.67 -21.17
CA ALA A 12 45.65 0.03 -21.56
C ALA A 12 44.66 1.03 -22.18
N GLU A 13 44.54 2.23 -21.60
CA GLU A 13 43.70 3.31 -22.16
C GLU A 13 44.15 3.72 -23.56
N LYS A 14 45.45 3.82 -23.82
CA LYS A 14 45.96 4.14 -25.17
C LYS A 14 45.59 3.08 -26.20
N VAL A 15 45.65 1.80 -25.84
CA VAL A 15 45.25 0.70 -26.71
C VAL A 15 43.74 0.74 -26.97
N PHE A 16 42.95 0.99 -25.94
CA PHE A 16 41.50 1.13 -26.03
C PHE A 16 41.08 2.33 -26.89
N LEU A 17 41.70 3.49 -26.68
CA LEU A 17 41.40 4.73 -27.41
C LEU A 17 41.93 4.73 -28.86
N ALA A 18 42.83 3.81 -29.21
CA ALA A 18 43.34 3.68 -30.56
C ALA A 18 42.32 3.06 -31.53
N ASP A 19 41.30 2.36 -31.02
CA ASP A 19 40.27 1.70 -31.81
C ASP A 19 38.89 2.38 -31.60
N PRO A 20 38.37 3.11 -32.61
CA PRO A 20 37.05 3.74 -32.54
C PRO A 20 35.89 2.76 -32.31
N ASP A 21 36.01 1.51 -32.75
CA ASP A 21 34.96 0.50 -32.57
C ASP A 21 34.87 0.08 -31.10
N CYS A 22 36.00 -0.01 -30.39
CA CYS A 22 36.04 -0.28 -28.96
C CYS A 22 35.36 0.83 -28.14
N ILE A 23 35.60 2.10 -28.49
CA ILE A 23 34.95 3.24 -27.83
C ILE A 23 33.44 3.18 -28.04
N THR A 24 33.01 2.95 -29.28
CA THR A 24 31.58 2.89 -29.63
C THR A 24 30.87 1.74 -28.92
N ALA A 25 31.48 0.55 -28.87
CA ALA A 25 30.94 -0.61 -28.17
C ALA A 25 30.82 -0.36 -26.66
N TYR A 26 31.82 0.28 -26.05
CA TYR A 26 31.79 0.67 -24.64
C TYR A 26 30.67 1.67 -24.36
N GLU A 27 30.54 2.72 -25.17
CA GLU A 27 29.45 3.70 -25.02
C GLU A 27 28.07 3.08 -25.16
N GLN A 28 27.89 2.16 -26.11
CA GLN A 28 26.63 1.43 -26.29
C GLN A 28 26.30 0.56 -25.08
N HIS A 29 27.31 -0.11 -24.51
CA HIS A 29 27.14 -0.90 -23.31
C HIS A 29 26.76 -0.03 -22.11
N GLU A 30 27.46 1.10 -21.91
CA GLU A 30 27.15 2.07 -20.85
C GLU A 30 25.74 2.66 -21.00
N LYS A 31 25.32 2.99 -22.24
CA LYS A 31 23.96 3.45 -22.53
C LYS A 31 22.92 2.38 -22.17
N TYR A 32 23.15 1.13 -22.60
CA TYR A 32 22.28 0.01 -22.24
C TYR A 32 22.15 -0.17 -20.73
N LEU A 33 23.26 -0.10 -19.99
CA LEU A 33 23.24 -0.22 -18.52
C LEU A 33 22.43 0.92 -17.88
N ARG A 34 22.56 2.16 -18.39
CA ARG A 34 21.78 3.31 -17.90
C ARG A 34 20.30 3.18 -18.21
N ASP A 35 19.95 2.76 -19.43
CA ASP A 35 18.55 2.54 -19.82
C ASP A 35 17.91 1.45 -18.96
N MET A 36 18.65 0.36 -18.69
CA MET A 36 18.19 -0.71 -17.80
C MET A 36 18.01 -0.24 -16.35
N ALA A 37 18.94 0.58 -15.85
CA ALA A 37 18.82 1.15 -14.51
C ALA A 37 17.61 2.09 -14.41
N ALA A 38 17.43 2.99 -15.38
CA ALA A 38 16.32 3.92 -15.44
C ALA A 38 14.96 3.19 -15.56
N MET A 39 14.89 2.13 -16.38
CA MET A 39 13.69 1.32 -16.51
C MET A 39 13.31 0.66 -15.18
N LYS A 40 14.30 0.11 -14.47
CA LYS A 40 14.07 -0.51 -13.16
C LYS A 40 13.58 0.51 -12.12
N GLU A 41 14.22 1.68 -12.04
CA GLU A 41 13.80 2.75 -11.12
C GLU A 41 12.36 3.21 -11.41
N TYR A 42 12.03 3.38 -12.69
CA TYR A 42 10.68 3.74 -13.11
C TYR A 42 9.64 2.67 -12.75
N ASP A 43 9.95 1.39 -12.99
CA ASP A 43 9.06 0.29 -12.65
C ASP A 43 8.84 0.17 -11.13
N GLU A 44 9.87 0.43 -10.33
CA GLU A 44 9.78 0.47 -8.86
C GLU A 44 8.91 1.65 -8.39
N GLU A 45 9.11 2.85 -8.95
CA GLU A 45 8.33 4.05 -8.62
C GLU A 45 6.85 3.88 -8.98
N VAL A 46 6.56 3.49 -10.23
CA VAL A 46 5.19 3.25 -10.69
C VAL A 46 4.54 2.09 -9.93
N GLY A 47 5.30 1.04 -9.64
CA GLY A 47 4.84 -0.09 -8.82
C GLY A 47 4.45 0.36 -7.41
N TRP A 48 5.29 1.18 -6.77
CA TRP A 48 5.03 1.73 -5.45
C TRP A 48 3.82 2.65 -5.44
N GLU A 49 3.73 3.60 -6.38
CA GLU A 49 2.59 4.53 -6.48
C GLU A 49 1.26 3.79 -6.68
N ARG A 50 1.23 2.82 -7.60
CA ARG A 50 0.03 1.99 -7.85
C ARG A 50 -0.35 1.17 -6.63
N GLY A 51 0.63 0.52 -5.99
CA GLY A 51 0.42 -0.27 -4.79
C GLY A 51 -0.11 0.58 -3.63
N HIS A 52 0.49 1.76 -3.41
CA HIS A 52 0.07 2.69 -2.37
C HIS A 52 -1.33 3.24 -2.62
N ALA A 53 -1.63 3.67 -3.85
CA ALA A 53 -2.95 4.16 -4.22
C ALA A 53 -4.04 3.09 -4.06
N ALA A 54 -3.77 1.85 -4.50
CA ALA A 54 -4.68 0.72 -4.33
C ALA A 54 -4.92 0.42 -2.84
N GLY A 55 -3.85 0.34 -2.03
CA GLY A 55 -3.95 0.09 -0.60
C GLY A 55 -4.73 1.18 0.15
N LEU A 56 -4.53 2.46 -0.22
CA LEU A 56 -5.30 3.56 0.35
C LEU A 56 -6.79 3.49 -0.02
N ALA A 57 -7.10 3.12 -1.26
CA ALA A 57 -8.48 2.99 -1.72
C ALA A 57 -9.20 1.84 -1.01
N GLU A 58 -8.57 0.67 -0.94
CA GLU A 58 -9.09 -0.50 -0.24
C GLU A 58 -9.24 -0.23 1.27
N GLY A 59 -8.23 0.35 1.90
CA GLY A 59 -8.25 0.73 3.31
C GLY A 59 -9.32 1.76 3.65
N ARG A 60 -9.56 2.74 2.77
CA ARG A 60 -10.67 3.69 2.96
C ARG A 60 -12.03 3.03 2.81
N ALA A 61 -12.21 2.18 1.80
CA ALA A 61 -13.49 1.50 1.56
C ALA A 61 -13.85 0.57 2.72
N THR A 62 -12.91 -0.27 3.14
CA THR A 62 -13.08 -1.16 4.30
C THR A 62 -13.28 -0.38 5.59
N GLY A 63 -12.45 0.64 5.84
CA GLY A 63 -12.57 1.47 7.04
C GLY A 63 -13.89 2.23 7.13
N LEU A 64 -14.43 2.71 5.99
CA LEU A 64 -15.74 3.36 5.95
C LEU A 64 -16.86 2.36 6.25
N ALA A 65 -16.84 1.19 5.60
CA ALA A 65 -17.84 0.14 5.84
C ALA A 65 -17.85 -0.36 7.28
N GLU A 66 -16.68 -0.63 7.86
CA GLU A 66 -16.56 -0.99 9.28
C GLU A 66 -17.01 0.15 10.19
N GLY A 67 -16.66 1.39 9.85
CA GLY A 67 -17.05 2.58 10.61
C GLY A 67 -18.57 2.77 10.66
N GLU A 68 -19.24 2.60 9.53
CA GLU A 68 -20.69 2.65 9.41
C GLU A 68 -21.36 1.52 10.19
N LEU A 69 -20.86 0.29 10.09
CA LEU A 69 -21.39 -0.85 10.84
C LEU A 69 -21.29 -0.62 12.35
N ARG A 70 -20.09 -0.25 12.84
CA ARG A 70 -19.87 0.08 14.26
C ARG A 70 -20.71 1.27 14.71
N ALA A 71 -20.96 2.25 13.84
CA ALA A 71 -21.83 3.38 14.17
C ALA A 71 -23.29 2.94 14.33
N LYS A 72 -23.78 2.07 13.45
CA LYS A 72 -25.13 1.47 13.55
C LYS A 72 -25.28 0.66 14.83
N GLU A 73 -24.34 -0.23 15.12
CA GLU A 73 -24.33 -1.04 16.35
C GLU A 73 -24.37 -0.17 17.61
N ARG A 74 -23.50 0.86 17.68
CA ARG A 74 -23.50 1.81 18.80
C ARG A 74 -24.83 2.55 18.95
N LEU A 75 -25.47 2.91 17.83
CA LEU A 75 -26.76 3.59 17.86
C LEU A 75 -27.84 2.66 18.43
N ILE A 76 -27.87 1.40 18.00
CA ILE A 76 -28.80 0.36 18.49
C ILE A 76 -28.64 0.19 20.00
N ILE A 77 -27.41 0.00 20.48
CA ILE A 77 -27.12 -0.16 21.92
C ILE A 77 -27.56 1.09 22.69
N LYS A 78 -27.30 2.29 22.16
CA LYS A 78 -27.70 3.55 22.81
C LYS A 78 -29.22 3.71 22.86
N CYS A 79 -29.94 3.36 21.81
CA CYS A 79 -31.40 3.39 21.78
C CYS A 79 -32.01 2.37 22.76
N HIS A 80 -31.46 1.15 22.79
CA HIS A 80 -31.88 0.12 23.74
C HIS A 80 -31.66 0.56 25.20
N ARG A 81 -30.50 1.16 25.49
CA ARG A 81 -30.19 1.72 26.82
C ARG A 81 -31.13 2.85 27.24
N ASN A 82 -31.70 3.57 26.28
CA ASN A 82 -32.72 4.60 26.53
C ASN A 82 -34.15 4.02 26.65
N HIS A 83 -34.29 2.70 26.79
CA HIS A 83 -35.56 1.99 26.91
C HIS A 83 -36.49 2.14 25.69
N MET A 84 -35.92 2.40 24.51
CA MET A 84 -36.70 2.39 23.27
C MET A 84 -37.07 0.93 22.91
N PRO A 85 -38.33 0.64 22.54
CA PRO A 85 -38.75 -0.70 22.14
C PRO A 85 -37.98 -1.18 20.90
N VAL A 86 -37.65 -2.48 20.85
CA VAL A 86 -36.93 -3.09 19.73
C VAL A 86 -37.63 -2.86 18.39
N ALA A 87 -38.96 -2.94 18.37
CA ALA A 87 -39.77 -2.67 17.17
C ALA A 87 -39.62 -1.22 16.65
N ASP A 88 -39.42 -0.24 17.53
CA ASP A 88 -39.24 1.15 17.13
C ASP A 88 -37.80 1.42 16.66
N ILE A 89 -36.81 0.74 17.27
CA ILE A 89 -35.41 0.78 16.83
C ILE A 89 -35.26 0.16 15.43
N ALA A 90 -35.90 -0.99 15.21
CA ALA A 90 -35.91 -1.70 13.93
C ALA A 90 -36.51 -0.82 12.81
N LYS A 91 -37.65 -0.17 13.09
CA LYS A 91 -38.26 0.80 12.16
C LYS A 91 -37.40 2.02 11.91
N LEU A 92 -36.77 2.58 12.95
CA LEU A 92 -35.95 3.79 12.84
C LEU A 92 -34.70 3.56 11.98
N LEU A 93 -34.12 2.36 12.05
CA LEU A 93 -32.89 2.00 11.37
C LEU A 93 -33.10 1.15 10.11
N GLU A 94 -34.35 0.85 9.77
CA GLU A 94 -34.74 0.02 8.64
C GLU A 94 -34.03 -1.35 8.63
N ILE A 95 -33.91 -1.95 9.81
CA ILE A 95 -33.30 -3.26 10.03
C ILE A 95 -34.29 -4.23 10.67
N ASP A 96 -34.01 -5.52 10.55
CA ASP A 96 -34.84 -6.55 11.14
C ASP A 96 -34.75 -6.58 12.68
N GLU A 97 -35.87 -6.91 13.33
CA GLU A 97 -35.92 -7.01 14.80
C GLU A 97 -35.00 -8.12 15.34
N GLU A 98 -34.78 -9.21 14.58
CA GLU A 98 -33.82 -10.27 14.92
C GLU A 98 -32.38 -9.75 14.90
N GLU A 99 -32.05 -8.88 13.94
CA GLU A 99 -30.73 -8.27 13.81
C GLU A 99 -30.45 -7.33 15.00
N VAL A 100 -31.44 -6.53 15.40
CA VAL A 100 -31.36 -5.68 16.60
C VAL A 100 -31.12 -6.51 17.85
N ASN A 101 -31.87 -7.60 18.03
CA ASN A 101 -31.71 -8.48 19.20
C ASN A 101 -30.34 -9.16 19.22
N ARG A 102 -29.82 -9.58 18.06
CA ARG A 102 -28.49 -10.19 17.93
C ARG A 102 -27.39 -9.23 18.39
N ILE A 103 -27.45 -7.97 17.96
CA ILE A 103 -26.46 -6.94 18.32
C ILE A 103 -26.53 -6.63 19.83
N ILE A 104 -27.73 -6.56 20.40
CA ILE A 104 -27.92 -6.37 21.85
C ILE A 104 -27.32 -7.55 22.63
N LEU A 105 -27.62 -8.79 22.23
CA LEU A 105 -27.09 -10.00 22.88
C LEU A 105 -25.56 -10.03 22.86
N GLN A 106 -24.95 -9.82 21.69
CA GLN A 106 -23.50 -9.76 21.53
C GLN A 106 -22.84 -8.68 22.41
N ASN A 107 -23.50 -7.54 22.62
CA ASN A 107 -23.00 -6.51 23.52
C ASN A 107 -23.06 -6.93 25.00
N THR A 108 -24.11 -7.67 25.37
CA THR A 108 -24.31 -8.16 26.74
C THR A 108 -23.27 -9.21 27.10
N ASP A 109 -22.96 -10.14 26.17
CA ASP A 109 -21.93 -11.16 26.35
C ASP A 109 -20.52 -10.53 26.50
N ALA A 110 -20.21 -9.50 25.70
CA ALA A 110 -18.95 -8.77 25.80
C ALA A 110 -18.77 -8.01 27.13
N ALA A 111 -19.86 -7.61 27.80
CA ALA A 111 -19.82 -6.94 29.10
C ALA A 111 -19.65 -7.89 30.30
N VAL A 112 -19.86 -9.20 30.10
CA VAL A 112 -19.75 -10.22 31.15
C VAL A 112 -18.35 -10.88 31.16
N GLU A 113 -17.62 -10.82 30.05
CA GLU A 113 -16.24 -11.34 29.93
C GLU A 113 -15.14 -10.32 30.26
N SER A 114 -15.49 -9.10 30.70
CA SER A 114 -14.56 -8.04 31.15
C SER A 114 -14.62 -7.83 32.66
#